data_AF-A0A9P0C9M0-F1
#
_entry.id   AF-A0A9P0C9M0-F1
#
_cell.length_a   1.000
_cell.length_b   1.000
_cell.length_c   1.000
_cell.angle_alpha   90.00
_cell.angle_beta   90.00
_cell.angle_gamma   90.00
#
_symmetry.space_group_name_H-M   'P 1'
#
loop_
_entity.id
_entity.type
_entity.pdbx_description
1 polymer ?
#
loop_
_entity_poly.entity_id
_entity_poly.type
_entity_poly.pdbx_seq_one_letter_code
_entity_poly.pdbx_strand_id
1 'polypeptide(L)'
;MYFETIIYFIIWSLSVIYSVHRFSTSSYNYFRYYNDEYDDFTQGISFLSKKRDKADLEWEAIMFLVKDYFPWLVIYVSVALATKYIKSLKLIENLDSWSLYGFGYAMGQFFHLKYVIQYGISTSIASFERINVPNLPRCIGRIHLYSDMWKYFDPGLYNFLIKNIYLPMTKFTQNKPIRSFFCFSFVYVWHGLETHIFIWTILNYFGLMCESVLWSKTDKIKKNGQEQNWKRRKDCFISAFLLAMSAISNFYFFAGYNVGNVFFRRLFADMFGNIVLIAALYCCCQVSTEIPTVPASQM
;
A
#
# COMPACT_ATOMS: atom_id res chain seq x y z
N MET A 1 -13.26 -23.45 35.45
CA MET A 1 -12.61 -23.27 34.14
C MET A 1 -11.66 -22.07 34.14
N TYR A 2 -12.11 -20.80 34.24
CA TYR A 2 -11.20 -19.63 34.21
C TYR A 2 -10.13 -19.61 35.33
N PHE A 3 -10.52 -19.90 36.57
CA PHE A 3 -9.60 -19.95 37.72
C PHE A 3 -8.53 -21.06 37.58
N GLU A 4 -8.94 -22.22 37.06
CA GLU A 4 -8.06 -23.36 36.80
C GLU A 4 -7.03 -23.03 35.70
N THR A 5 -7.46 -22.34 34.64
CA THR A 5 -6.57 -21.84 33.58
C THR A 5 -5.54 -20.84 34.11
N ILE A 6 -5.92 -19.96 35.04
CA ILE A 6 -4.97 -19.05 35.69
C ILE A 6 -3.92 -19.82 36.47
N ILE A 7 -4.33 -20.84 37.23
CA ILE A 7 -3.39 -21.69 37.99
C ILE A 7 -2.42 -22.41 37.04
N TYR A 8 -2.91 -23.02 35.95
CA TYR A 8 -2.04 -23.66 34.95
C TYR A 8 -1.06 -22.67 34.32
N PHE A 9 -1.53 -21.46 34.01
CA PHE A 9 -0.67 -20.41 33.45
C PHE A 9 0.42 -19.98 34.44
N ILE A 10 0.08 -19.83 35.73
CA ILE A 10 1.05 -19.49 36.77
C ILE A 10 2.08 -20.61 36.93
N ILE A 11 1.65 -21.87 37.05
CA ILE A 11 2.54 -23.02 37.21
C ILE A 11 3.47 -23.16 36.00
N TRP A 12 2.93 -23.05 34.78
CA TRP A 12 3.71 -23.09 33.55
C TRP A 12 4.73 -21.95 33.50
N SER A 13 4.30 -20.71 33.78
CA SER A 13 5.18 -19.54 33.79
C SER A 13 6.30 -19.66 34.80
N LEU A 14 5.99 -20.10 36.04
CA LEU A 14 6.98 -20.36 37.08
C LEU A 14 7.94 -21.48 36.67
N SER A 15 7.45 -22.53 36.01
CA SER A 15 8.27 -23.65 35.52
C SER A 15 9.23 -23.19 34.42
N VAL A 16 8.79 -22.33 33.49
CA VAL A 16 9.63 -21.72 32.46
C VAL A 16 10.70 -20.83 33.10
N ILE A 17 10.31 -19.93 34.02
CA ILE A 17 11.25 -19.05 34.73
C ILE A 17 12.30 -19.89 35.50
N TYR A 18 11.86 -20.92 36.21
CA TYR A 18 12.74 -21.82 36.93
C TYR A 18 13.68 -22.58 36.00
N SER A 19 13.20 -23.05 34.85
CA SER A 19 14.01 -23.72 33.84
C SER A 19 15.09 -22.79 33.28
N VAL A 20 14.74 -21.54 32.95
CA VAL A 20 15.69 -20.51 32.50
C VAL A 20 16.73 -20.22 33.59
N HIS A 21 16.30 -20.07 34.84
CA HIS A 21 17.21 -19.85 35.96
C HIS A 21 18.17 -21.03 36.18
N ARG A 22 17.67 -22.27 36.13
CA ARG A 22 18.47 -23.49 36.25
C ARG A 22 19.46 -23.64 35.10
N PHE A 23 19.05 -23.37 33.87
CA PHE A 23 19.93 -23.36 32.71
C PHE A 23 21.03 -22.30 32.87
N SER A 24 20.66 -21.06 33.16
CA SER A 24 21.60 -19.94 33.35
C SER A 24 22.63 -20.22 34.45
N THR A 25 22.18 -20.77 35.58
CA THR A 25 23.07 -21.11 36.70
C THR A 25 24.01 -22.27 36.34
N SER A 26 23.50 -23.30 35.65
CA SER A 26 24.29 -24.48 35.27
C SER A 26 25.30 -24.16 34.17
N SER A 27 24.96 -23.28 33.24
CA SER A 27 25.82 -22.86 32.13
C SER A 27 26.77 -21.72 32.49
N TYR A 28 26.62 -21.12 33.68
CA TYR A 28 27.41 -19.96 34.13
C TYR A 28 28.92 -20.17 34.00
N ASN A 29 29.46 -21.29 34.47
CA ASN A 29 30.89 -21.56 34.41
C ASN A 29 31.38 -21.76 32.97
N TYR A 30 30.59 -22.45 32.14
CA TYR A 30 30.92 -22.65 30.73
C TYR A 30 31.04 -21.32 29.99
N PHE A 31 30.02 -20.45 30.07
CA PHE A 31 30.04 -19.15 29.39
C PHE A 31 31.02 -18.14 30.00
N ARG A 32 31.37 -18.30 31.27
CA ARG A 32 32.40 -17.48 31.94
C ARG A 32 33.80 -17.71 31.35
N TYR A 33 34.10 -18.94 30.93
CA TYR A 33 35.39 -19.33 30.37
C TYR A 33 35.33 -19.63 28.87
N TYR A 34 34.17 -19.44 28.23
CA TYR A 34 33.99 -19.60 26.80
C TYR A 34 34.95 -18.68 26.05
N ASN A 35 35.75 -19.26 25.17
CA ASN A 35 36.57 -18.50 24.24
C ASN A 35 35.68 -17.99 23.11
N ASP A 36 35.54 -16.67 23.02
CA ASP A 36 34.71 -16.03 22.01
C ASP A 36 35.50 -15.96 20.69
N GLU A 37 35.50 -17.06 19.96
CA GLU A 37 36.23 -17.21 18.70
C GLU A 37 35.61 -16.38 17.56
N TYR A 38 34.32 -16.06 17.67
CA TYR A 38 33.54 -15.41 16.62
C TYR A 38 33.24 -13.91 16.90
N ASP A 39 33.71 -13.38 18.04
CA ASP A 39 33.45 -12.01 18.51
C ASP A 39 31.94 -11.69 18.60
N ASP A 40 31.15 -12.69 19.01
CA ASP A 40 29.69 -12.62 19.07
C ASP A 40 29.16 -12.18 20.44
N PHE A 41 30.02 -11.93 21.44
CA PHE A 41 29.58 -11.47 22.77
C PHE A 41 30.21 -10.14 23.24
N THR A 42 29.37 -9.26 23.78
CA THR A 42 29.74 -8.04 24.51
C THR A 42 29.54 -8.15 26.02
N GLN A 43 29.95 -7.16 26.79
CA GLN A 43 29.72 -7.15 28.24
C GLN A 43 28.22 -6.96 28.53
N GLY A 44 27.62 -7.93 29.24
CA GLY A 44 26.20 -7.92 29.61
C GLY A 44 25.91 -7.18 30.92
N ILE A 45 24.63 -7.19 31.32
CA ILE A 45 24.17 -6.56 32.55
C ILE A 45 24.72 -7.35 33.74
N SER A 46 25.48 -6.66 34.60
CA SER A 46 26.33 -7.23 35.66
C SER A 46 25.69 -8.27 36.58
N PHE A 47 24.38 -8.20 36.82
CA PHE A 47 23.66 -9.13 37.70
C PHE A 47 23.06 -10.35 37.00
N LEU A 48 22.78 -10.27 35.69
CA LEU A 48 21.96 -11.25 34.95
C LEU A 48 22.79 -12.08 33.96
N SER A 49 23.76 -11.46 33.28
CA SER A 49 24.71 -12.16 32.41
C SER A 49 25.97 -11.33 32.21
N LYS A 50 27.15 -11.95 32.32
CA LYS A 50 28.43 -11.28 32.05
C LYS A 50 28.71 -11.08 30.56
N LYS A 51 28.20 -11.99 29.71
CA LYS A 51 28.33 -11.93 28.25
C LYS A 51 26.94 -11.73 27.64
N ARG A 52 26.77 -10.69 26.82
CA ARG A 52 25.56 -10.38 26.08
C ARG A 52 25.84 -10.62 24.61
N ASP A 53 25.04 -11.48 24.00
CA ASP A 53 25.08 -11.71 22.57
C ASP A 53 24.98 -10.39 21.80
N LYS A 54 25.87 -10.23 20.82
CA LYS A 54 26.03 -9.09 19.92
C LYS A 54 25.78 -9.54 18.47
N ALA A 55 25.09 -10.65 18.25
CA ALA A 55 24.45 -10.99 16.98
C ALA A 55 23.39 -9.92 16.65
N ASP A 56 23.88 -8.76 16.21
CA ASP A 56 23.11 -7.52 16.02
C ASP A 56 22.09 -7.69 14.89
N LEU A 57 22.32 -8.61 13.97
CA LEU A 57 21.56 -8.72 12.73
C LEU A 57 20.12 -9.22 12.96
N GLU A 58 19.92 -10.20 13.86
CA GLU A 58 18.58 -10.69 14.21
C GLU A 58 17.80 -9.66 15.03
N TRP A 59 18.47 -9.03 15.99
CA TRP A 59 17.86 -8.00 16.84
C TRP A 59 17.54 -6.71 16.08
N GLU A 60 18.41 -6.27 15.18
CA GLU A 60 18.15 -5.12 14.30
C GLU A 60 17.01 -5.42 13.33
N ALA A 61 16.96 -6.62 12.74
CA ALA A 61 15.87 -7.02 11.86
C ALA A 61 14.53 -7.09 12.61
N ILE A 62 14.51 -7.67 13.81
CA ILE A 62 13.31 -7.71 14.66
C ILE A 62 12.90 -6.30 15.08
N MET A 63 13.85 -5.46 15.47
CA MET A 63 13.57 -4.08 15.89
C MET A 63 13.08 -3.21 14.72
N PHE A 64 13.56 -3.43 13.51
CA PHE A 64 13.04 -2.83 12.28
C PHE A 64 11.59 -3.29 12.03
N LEU A 65 11.31 -4.59 12.13
CA LEU A 65 9.95 -5.13 12.03
C LEU A 65 9.00 -4.53 13.10
N VAL A 66 9.48 -4.39 14.34
CA VAL A 66 8.70 -3.86 15.46
C VAL A 66 8.51 -2.34 15.36
N LYS A 67 9.51 -1.57 14.95
CA LYS A 67 9.41 -0.11 14.87
C LYS A 67 8.67 0.35 13.63
N ASP A 68 9.00 -0.24 12.49
CA ASP A 68 8.53 0.28 11.21
C ASP A 68 7.25 -0.41 10.77
N TYR A 69 7.04 -1.71 11.03
CA TYR A 69 5.86 -2.43 10.55
C TYR A 69 4.75 -2.61 11.58
N PHE A 70 5.10 -2.84 12.84
CA PHE A 70 4.08 -3.09 13.88
C PHE A 70 3.08 -1.93 14.05
N PRO A 71 3.47 -0.64 14.01
CA PRO A 71 2.49 0.46 14.09
C PRO A 71 1.49 0.44 12.94
N TRP A 72 1.96 0.19 11.71
CA TRP A 72 1.09 0.05 10.54
C TRP A 72 0.17 -1.16 10.65
N LEU A 73 0.66 -2.29 11.19
CA LEU A 73 -0.15 -3.46 11.46
C LEU A 73 -1.26 -3.18 12.49
N VAL A 74 -0.94 -2.46 13.57
CA VAL A 74 -1.93 -2.07 14.58
C VAL A 74 -2.99 -1.13 13.99
N ILE A 75 -2.57 -0.14 13.20
CA ILE A 75 -3.49 0.75 12.47
C ILE A 75 -4.37 -0.07 11.52
N TYR A 76 -3.78 -0.96 10.73
CA TYR A 76 -4.50 -1.83 9.81
C TYR A 76 -5.53 -2.69 10.53
N VAL A 77 -5.16 -3.39 11.60
CA VAL A 77 -6.09 -4.23 12.37
C VAL A 77 -7.21 -3.39 12.97
N SER A 78 -6.90 -2.21 13.52
CA SER A 78 -7.89 -1.30 14.10
C SER A 78 -8.90 -0.82 13.06
N VAL A 79 -8.43 -0.39 11.88
CA VAL A 79 -9.29 0.04 10.77
C VAL A 79 -10.06 -1.14 10.17
N ALA A 80 -9.46 -2.33 10.06
CA ALA A 80 -10.13 -3.54 9.59
C ALA A 80 -11.29 -3.93 10.51
N LEU A 81 -11.09 -3.85 11.83
CA LEU A 81 -12.13 -4.10 12.81
C LEU A 81 -13.23 -3.04 12.72
N ALA A 82 -12.89 -1.75 12.69
CA ALA A 82 -13.87 -0.68 12.56
C ALA A 82 -14.71 -0.82 11.27
N THR A 83 -14.07 -1.09 10.14
CA THR A 83 -14.75 -1.27 8.84
C THR A 83 -15.61 -2.52 8.77
N LYS A 84 -15.26 -3.60 9.49
CA LYS A 84 -16.11 -4.79 9.61
C LYS A 84 -17.48 -4.46 10.19
N TYR A 85 -17.56 -3.54 11.16
CA TYR A 85 -18.82 -3.12 11.78
C TYR A 85 -19.58 -2.06 10.96
N ILE A 86 -18.91 -1.35 10.04
CA ILE A 86 -19.47 -0.25 9.24
C ILE A 86 -19.95 -0.72 7.85
N LYS A 87 -19.70 -1.97 7.44
CA LYS A 87 -20.04 -2.54 6.12
C LYS A 87 -21.54 -2.76 5.83
N SER A 88 -22.43 -2.04 6.48
CA SER A 88 -23.85 -2.03 6.11
C SER A 88 -24.05 -1.19 4.85
N LEU A 89 -24.44 -1.83 3.73
CA LEU A 89 -24.75 -1.11 2.50
C LEU A 89 -25.80 -0.01 2.72
N LYS A 90 -26.81 -0.29 3.55
CA LYS A 90 -27.86 0.66 3.93
C LYS A 90 -27.29 1.89 4.66
N LEU A 91 -26.21 1.74 5.42
CA LEU A 91 -25.55 2.89 6.05
C LEU A 91 -24.84 3.73 4.98
N ILE A 92 -24.09 3.10 4.08
CA ILE A 92 -23.31 3.77 3.02
C ILE A 92 -24.24 4.57 2.10
N GLU A 93 -25.39 4.01 1.72
CA GLU A 93 -26.38 4.68 0.87
C GLU A 93 -26.96 5.96 1.50
N ASN A 94 -27.07 6.00 2.83
CA ASN A 94 -27.64 7.12 3.57
C ASN A 94 -26.62 8.21 3.94
N LEU A 95 -25.33 8.02 3.65
CA LEU A 95 -24.32 9.05 3.91
C LEU A 95 -24.51 10.26 2.99
N ASP A 96 -24.38 11.47 3.53
CA ASP A 96 -24.23 12.67 2.72
C ASP A 96 -22.93 12.61 1.89
N SER A 97 -22.79 13.46 0.88
CA SER A 97 -21.69 13.34 -0.08
C SER A 97 -20.31 13.59 0.52
N TRP A 98 -20.19 14.53 1.48
CA TRP A 98 -18.94 14.76 2.17
C TRP A 98 -18.49 13.51 2.93
N SER A 99 -19.40 12.94 3.72
CA SER A 99 -19.15 11.71 4.47
C SER A 99 -18.88 10.52 3.56
N LEU A 100 -19.60 10.39 2.44
CA LEU A 100 -19.42 9.31 1.48
C LEU A 100 -18.05 9.36 0.80
N TYR A 101 -17.61 10.53 0.32
CA TYR A 101 -16.29 10.67 -0.31
C TYR A 101 -15.15 10.52 0.70
N GLY A 102 -15.31 11.05 1.91
CA GLY A 102 -14.37 10.82 3.00
C GLY A 102 -14.24 9.32 3.34
N PHE A 103 -15.36 8.61 3.40
CA PHE A 103 -15.38 7.16 3.56
C PHE A 103 -14.67 6.44 2.40
N GLY A 104 -14.93 6.85 1.15
CA GLY A 104 -14.24 6.31 -0.02
C GLY A 104 -12.72 6.50 0.03
N TYR A 105 -12.26 7.68 0.43
CA TYR A 105 -10.83 7.96 0.62
C TYR A 105 -10.21 7.10 1.73
N ALA A 106 -10.87 6.99 2.89
CA ALA A 106 -10.42 6.15 3.99
C ALA A 106 -10.34 4.67 3.57
N MET A 107 -11.33 4.20 2.81
CA MET A 107 -11.35 2.85 2.27
C MET A 107 -10.18 2.60 1.30
N GLY A 108 -9.87 3.58 0.43
CA GLY A 108 -8.68 3.52 -0.43
C GLY A 108 -7.37 3.51 0.36
N GLN A 109 -7.25 4.32 1.42
CA GLN A 109 -6.05 4.34 2.27
C GLN A 109 -5.86 3.02 3.02
N PHE A 110 -6.96 2.43 3.51
CA PHE A 110 -6.94 1.09 4.10
C PHE A 110 -6.49 0.03 3.08
N PHE A 111 -7.00 0.09 1.85
CA PHE A 111 -6.58 -0.78 0.76
C PHE A 111 -5.08 -0.61 0.47
N HIS A 112 -4.57 0.62 0.37
CA HIS A 112 -3.14 0.89 0.21
C HIS A 112 -2.29 0.31 1.36
N LEU A 113 -2.71 0.56 2.61
CA LEU A 113 -1.97 0.10 3.79
C LEU A 113 -1.84 -1.43 3.84
N LYS A 114 -2.89 -2.15 3.44
CA LYS A 114 -2.86 -3.61 3.29
C LYS A 114 -1.69 -4.07 2.42
N TYR A 115 -1.49 -3.41 1.27
CA TYR A 115 -0.44 -3.77 0.32
C TYR A 115 0.94 -3.34 0.80
N VAL A 116 1.06 -2.18 1.46
CA VAL A 116 2.33 -1.77 2.09
C VAL A 116 2.79 -2.81 3.11
N ILE A 117 1.89 -3.30 3.96
CA ILE A 117 2.22 -4.31 4.96
C ILE A 117 2.56 -5.64 4.30
N GLN A 118 1.71 -6.12 3.39
CA GLN A 118 1.89 -7.43 2.76
C GLN A 118 3.17 -7.48 1.91
N TYR A 119 3.40 -6.46 1.08
CA TYR A 119 4.61 -6.37 0.28
C TYR A 119 5.82 -6.11 1.15
N GLY A 120 5.70 -5.24 2.17
CA GLY A 120 6.76 -4.95 3.13
C GLY A 120 7.33 -6.18 3.80
N ILE A 121 6.47 -7.10 4.26
CA ILE A 121 6.92 -8.38 4.85
C ILE A 121 7.70 -9.19 3.80
N SER A 122 7.12 -9.42 2.62
CA SER A 122 7.77 -10.24 1.58
C SER A 122 9.08 -9.63 1.07
N THR A 123 9.13 -8.31 0.87
CA THR A 123 10.32 -7.60 0.41
C THR A 123 11.39 -7.53 1.49
N SER A 124 11.01 -7.43 2.77
CA SER A 124 11.99 -7.46 3.87
C SER A 124 12.66 -8.82 3.98
N ILE A 125 11.90 -9.92 3.85
CA ILE A 125 12.45 -11.29 3.85
C ILE A 125 13.40 -11.48 2.66
N ALA A 126 12.99 -11.08 1.45
CA ALA A 126 13.85 -11.21 0.28
C ALA A 126 15.10 -10.30 0.36
N SER A 127 14.97 -9.10 0.91
CA SER A 127 16.10 -8.19 1.11
C SER A 127 17.09 -8.72 2.15
N PHE A 128 16.62 -9.46 3.17
CA PHE A 128 17.50 -10.14 4.14
C PHE A 128 18.43 -11.14 3.44
N GLU A 129 17.91 -11.86 2.44
CA GLU A 129 18.68 -12.75 1.54
C GLU A 129 19.47 -11.98 0.45
N ARG A 130 19.59 -10.65 0.56
CA ARG A 130 20.25 -9.77 -0.40
C ARG A 130 19.67 -9.85 -1.83
N ILE A 131 18.39 -10.21 -1.95
CA ILE A 131 17.69 -10.20 -3.22
C ILE A 131 17.23 -8.76 -3.51
N ASN A 132 17.50 -8.29 -4.73
CA ASN A 132 17.00 -6.99 -5.19
C ASN A 132 15.47 -7.02 -5.30
N VAL A 133 14.80 -6.25 -4.43
CA VAL A 133 13.34 -6.15 -4.37
C VAL A 133 12.84 -4.84 -5.00
N PRO A 134 11.62 -4.84 -5.58
CA PRO A 134 11.00 -3.61 -6.04
C PRO A 134 10.62 -2.69 -4.87
N ASN A 135 10.42 -1.41 -5.17
CA ASN A 135 9.91 -0.44 -4.20
C ASN A 135 8.50 -0.82 -3.72
N LEU A 136 8.19 -0.44 -2.48
CA LEU A 136 6.86 -0.55 -1.91
C LEU A 136 5.83 0.36 -2.62
N PRO A 137 4.53 0.07 -2.48
CA PRO A 137 3.47 0.90 -3.04
C PRO A 137 3.64 2.36 -2.63
N ARG A 138 3.56 3.27 -3.61
CA ARG A 138 3.52 4.70 -3.31
C ARG A 138 2.16 5.05 -2.71
N CYS A 139 2.16 5.95 -1.71
CA CYS A 139 0.94 6.48 -1.11
C CYS A 139 -0.02 7.00 -2.18
N ILE A 140 -1.25 6.49 -2.17
CA ILE A 140 -2.30 6.87 -3.13
C ILE A 140 -2.68 8.35 -3.03
N GLY A 141 -2.46 8.99 -1.86
CA GLY A 141 -2.64 10.42 -1.67
C GLY A 141 -1.58 11.28 -2.37
N ARG A 142 -0.52 10.67 -2.92
CA ARG A 142 0.54 11.34 -3.68
C ARG A 142 0.51 10.99 -5.17
N ILE A 143 -0.53 10.28 -5.63
CA ILE A 143 -0.69 9.87 -7.03
C ILE A 143 -1.98 10.46 -7.56
N HIS A 144 -1.90 11.21 -8.65
CA HIS A 144 -3.07 11.79 -9.31
C HIS A 144 -3.26 11.36 -10.78
N LEU A 145 -2.28 10.69 -11.37
CA LEU A 145 -2.34 10.19 -12.75
C LEU A 145 -2.66 8.69 -12.76
N TYR A 146 -3.47 8.25 -13.72
CA TYR A 146 -3.77 6.84 -13.97
C TYR A 146 -2.48 6.06 -14.27
N SER A 147 -1.63 6.57 -15.16
CA SER A 147 -0.36 5.92 -15.51
C SER A 147 0.55 5.73 -14.30
N ASP A 148 0.63 6.73 -13.41
CA ASP A 148 1.39 6.62 -12.17
C ASP A 148 0.78 5.64 -11.18
N MET A 149 -0.55 5.58 -11.09
CA MET A 149 -1.24 4.60 -10.22
C MET A 149 -0.87 3.18 -10.64
N TRP A 150 -0.97 2.86 -11.93
CA TRP A 150 -0.60 1.54 -12.45
C TRP A 150 0.88 1.22 -12.32
N LYS A 151 1.76 2.22 -12.39
CA LYS A 151 3.21 2.03 -12.32
C LYS A 151 3.75 1.90 -10.90
N TYR A 152 3.19 2.65 -9.95
CA TYR A 152 3.77 2.84 -8.62
C TYR A 152 2.94 2.26 -7.47
N PHE A 153 1.69 1.85 -7.70
CA PHE A 153 0.92 1.13 -6.69
C PHE A 153 1.38 -0.33 -6.57
N ASP A 154 1.49 -1.03 -7.70
CA ASP A 154 2.01 -2.40 -7.76
C ASP A 154 3.12 -2.53 -8.82
N PRO A 155 4.37 -2.21 -8.46
CA PRO A 155 5.49 -2.31 -9.39
C PRO A 155 5.75 -3.74 -9.87
N GLY A 156 5.40 -4.75 -9.07
CA GLY A 156 5.56 -6.17 -9.43
C GLY A 156 4.66 -6.55 -10.58
N LEU A 157 3.35 -6.31 -10.43
CA LEU A 157 2.36 -6.53 -11.47
C LEU A 157 2.66 -5.68 -12.71
N TYR A 158 2.99 -4.40 -12.54
CA TYR A 158 3.35 -3.52 -13.66
C TYR A 158 4.51 -4.09 -14.48
N ASN A 159 5.60 -4.47 -13.81
CA ASN A 159 6.78 -5.04 -14.48
C ASN A 159 6.45 -6.35 -15.18
N PHE A 160 5.60 -7.20 -14.58
CA PHE A 160 5.12 -8.42 -15.21
C PHE A 160 4.35 -8.12 -16.50
N LEU A 161 3.37 -7.22 -16.46
CA LEU A 161 2.55 -6.84 -17.62
C LEU A 161 3.42 -6.26 -18.74
N ILE A 162 4.36 -5.37 -18.39
CA ILE A 162 5.23 -4.74 -19.38
C ILE A 162 6.16 -5.76 -20.05
N LYS A 163 6.85 -6.58 -19.27
CA LYS A 163 7.85 -7.52 -19.79
C LYS A 163 7.23 -8.68 -20.57
N ASN A 164 6.10 -9.21 -20.09
CA ASN A 164 5.54 -10.45 -20.62
C ASN A 164 4.40 -10.23 -21.62
N ILE A 165 3.72 -9.08 -21.60
CA ILE A 165 2.55 -8.82 -22.45
C ILE A 165 2.79 -7.60 -23.33
N TYR A 166 2.96 -6.42 -22.74
CA TYR A 166 2.96 -5.16 -23.47
C TYR A 166 4.13 -5.04 -24.47
N LEU A 167 5.37 -5.33 -24.04
CA LEU A 167 6.54 -5.24 -24.92
C LEU A 167 6.55 -6.35 -25.97
N PRO A 168 6.33 -7.64 -25.66
CA PRO A 168 6.24 -8.68 -26.68
C PRO A 168 5.18 -8.41 -27.75
N MET A 169 4.06 -7.77 -27.39
CA MET A 169 3.00 -7.39 -28.35
C MET A 169 3.46 -6.38 -29.41
N THR A 170 4.60 -5.70 -29.23
CA THR A 170 5.19 -4.82 -30.27
C THR A 170 5.55 -5.58 -31.55
N LYS A 171 5.81 -6.89 -31.45
CA LYS A 171 6.07 -7.76 -32.61
C LYS A 171 4.83 -7.93 -33.50
N PHE A 172 3.62 -7.80 -32.93
CA PHE A 172 2.35 -7.98 -33.63
C PHE A 172 1.67 -6.64 -33.97
N THR A 173 1.80 -5.63 -33.10
CA THR A 173 1.18 -4.32 -33.31
C THR A 173 1.96 -3.18 -32.65
N GLN A 174 2.08 -2.07 -33.37
CA GLN A 174 2.65 -0.83 -32.84
C GLN A 174 1.61 0.04 -32.11
N ASN A 175 0.32 -0.32 -32.20
CA ASN A 175 -0.77 0.47 -31.65
C ASN A 175 -0.85 0.31 -30.12
N LYS A 176 -0.52 1.39 -29.37
CA LYS A 176 -0.49 1.40 -27.90
C LYS A 176 -1.82 0.96 -27.26
N PRO A 177 -3.00 1.50 -27.65
CA PRO A 177 -4.30 1.02 -27.21
C PRO A 177 -4.47 -0.49 -27.28
N ILE A 178 -4.14 -1.11 -28.43
CA ILE A 178 -4.31 -2.56 -28.61
C ILE A 178 -3.43 -3.33 -27.63
N ARG A 179 -2.19 -2.93 -27.42
CA ARG A 179 -1.30 -3.59 -26.45
C ARG A 179 -1.78 -3.43 -25.01
N SER A 180 -2.30 -2.25 -24.68
CA SER A 180 -2.90 -2.00 -23.37
C SER A 180 -4.15 -2.85 -23.16
N PHE A 181 -5.00 -3.01 -24.19
CA PHE A 181 -6.17 -3.88 -24.15
C PHE A 181 -5.80 -5.31 -23.77
N PHE A 182 -4.76 -5.90 -24.37
CA PHE A 182 -4.30 -7.25 -23.97
C PHE A 182 -3.82 -7.32 -22.53
N CYS A 183 -3.17 -6.27 -22.01
CA CYS A 183 -2.79 -6.22 -20.60
C CYS A 183 -4.03 -6.21 -19.69
N PHE A 184 -5.04 -5.39 -20.00
CA PHE A 184 -6.28 -5.32 -19.22
C PHE A 184 -7.13 -6.59 -19.33
N SER A 185 -7.13 -7.25 -20.48
CA SER A 185 -7.77 -8.55 -20.67
C SER A 185 -7.13 -9.62 -19.79
N PHE A 186 -5.78 -9.65 -19.71
CA PHE A 186 -5.08 -10.53 -18.78
C PHE A 186 -5.44 -10.22 -17.32
N VAL A 187 -5.40 -8.94 -16.92
CA VAL A 187 -5.76 -8.50 -15.56
C VAL A 187 -7.19 -8.94 -15.21
N TYR A 188 -8.14 -8.79 -16.14
CA TYR A 188 -9.52 -9.22 -15.92
C TYR A 188 -9.64 -10.73 -15.65
N VAL A 189 -8.97 -11.54 -16.47
CA VAL A 189 -8.94 -13.01 -16.29
C VAL A 189 -8.26 -13.38 -14.96
N TRP A 190 -7.10 -12.77 -14.68
CA TRP A 190 -6.31 -13.03 -13.48
C TRP A 190 -7.07 -12.75 -12.17
N HIS A 191 -7.90 -11.70 -12.16
CA HIS A 191 -8.67 -11.30 -10.98
C HIS A 191 -10.02 -12.02 -10.81
N GLY A 192 -10.44 -12.88 -11.75
CA GLY A 192 -11.54 -13.83 -11.51
C GLY A 192 -12.85 -13.63 -12.29
N LEU A 193 -12.84 -12.93 -13.44
CA LEU A 193 -14.00 -12.87 -14.39
C LEU A 193 -15.36 -12.42 -13.81
N GLU A 194 -15.34 -11.63 -12.73
CA GLU A 194 -16.55 -11.09 -12.10
C GLU A 194 -16.99 -9.75 -12.70
N THR A 195 -18.29 -9.43 -12.65
CA THR A 195 -18.84 -8.19 -13.25
C THR A 195 -18.21 -6.91 -12.68
N HIS A 196 -17.93 -6.85 -11.38
CA HIS A 196 -17.29 -5.69 -10.76
C HIS A 196 -15.83 -5.53 -11.21
N ILE A 197 -15.11 -6.63 -11.42
CA ILE A 197 -13.75 -6.64 -11.97
C ILE A 197 -13.78 -6.20 -13.44
N PHE A 198 -14.76 -6.66 -14.22
CA PHE A 198 -14.96 -6.25 -15.61
C PHE A 198 -15.17 -4.73 -15.73
N ILE A 199 -16.03 -4.16 -14.88
CA ILE A 199 -16.26 -2.71 -14.84
C ILE A 199 -14.97 -1.98 -14.47
N TRP A 200 -14.25 -2.44 -13.43
CA TRP A 200 -12.99 -1.83 -13.02
C TRP A 200 -11.93 -1.84 -14.13
N THR A 201 -11.72 -2.97 -14.81
CA THR A 201 -10.70 -3.09 -15.87
C THR A 201 -11.06 -2.24 -17.08
N ILE A 202 -12.33 -2.20 -17.50
CA ILE A 202 -12.79 -1.34 -18.59
C ILE A 202 -12.62 0.15 -18.26
N LEU A 203 -13.06 0.58 -17.07
CA LEU A 203 -12.92 1.97 -16.65
C LEU A 203 -11.46 2.40 -16.58
N ASN A 204 -10.56 1.53 -16.12
CA ASN A 204 -9.12 1.82 -16.09
C ASN A 204 -8.49 1.83 -17.47
N TYR A 205 -8.87 0.91 -18.35
CA TYR A 205 -8.41 0.91 -19.74
C TYR A 205 -8.77 2.22 -20.43
N PHE A 206 -10.05 2.62 -20.39
CA PHE A 206 -10.48 3.88 -20.99
C PHE A 206 -9.89 5.10 -20.28
N GLY A 207 -9.76 5.08 -18.95
CA GLY A 207 -9.11 6.14 -18.18
C GLY A 207 -7.67 6.39 -18.63
N LEU A 208 -6.88 5.33 -18.84
CA LEU A 208 -5.53 5.44 -19.41
C LEU A 208 -5.52 5.92 -20.86
N MET A 209 -6.49 5.51 -21.68
CA MET A 209 -6.58 6.01 -23.06
C MET A 209 -6.89 7.51 -23.06
N CYS A 210 -7.85 7.97 -22.27
CA CYS A 210 -8.17 9.39 -22.09
C CYS A 210 -6.95 10.18 -21.61
N GLU A 211 -6.25 9.70 -20.57
CA GLU A 211 -5.03 10.33 -20.08
C GLU A 211 -3.96 10.43 -21.18
N SER A 212 -3.77 9.35 -21.96
CA SER A 212 -2.75 9.33 -23.03
C SER A 212 -3.02 10.34 -24.14
N VAL A 213 -4.29 10.65 -24.42
CA VAL A 213 -4.71 11.67 -25.39
C VAL A 213 -4.50 13.07 -24.81
N LEU A 214 -4.85 13.28 -23.53
CA LEU A 214 -4.72 14.57 -22.85
C LEU A 214 -3.25 14.99 -22.68
N TRP A 215 -2.36 14.06 -22.35
CA TRP A 215 -0.93 14.32 -22.12
C TRP A 215 -0.03 13.98 -23.32
N SER A 216 -0.62 13.81 -24.51
CA SER A 216 0.13 13.53 -25.73
C SER A 216 0.98 14.73 -26.19
N LYS A 217 2.32 14.53 -26.21
CA LYS A 217 3.33 15.31 -26.96
C LYS A 217 3.19 16.85 -26.92
N THR A 218 3.04 17.46 -25.75
CA THR A 218 3.04 18.94 -25.62
C THR A 218 4.15 19.52 -24.72
N ASP A 219 5.24 18.79 -24.50
CA ASP A 219 6.27 19.14 -23.49
C ASP A 219 7.69 19.41 -24.01
N LYS A 220 7.85 19.71 -25.31
CA LYS A 220 9.18 20.04 -25.87
C LYS A 220 9.50 21.54 -25.97
N ILE A 221 8.62 22.43 -25.53
CA ILE A 221 8.85 23.87 -25.57
C ILE A 221 9.20 24.36 -24.16
N LYS A 222 10.36 24.99 -23.98
CA LYS A 222 10.73 25.69 -22.74
C LYS A 222 9.74 26.84 -22.51
N LYS A 223 8.78 26.62 -21.61
CA LYS A 223 7.80 27.63 -21.18
C LYS A 223 8.39 28.50 -20.08
N ASN A 224 8.02 29.78 -20.04
CA ASN A 224 8.36 30.67 -18.92
C ASN A 224 7.61 30.24 -17.63
N GLY A 225 8.02 30.76 -16.46
CA GLY A 225 7.46 30.33 -15.17
C GLY A 225 5.95 30.56 -15.02
N GLN A 226 5.40 31.60 -15.65
CA GLN A 226 3.96 31.90 -15.61
C GLN A 226 3.14 30.93 -16.46
N GLU A 227 3.61 30.60 -17.67
CA GLU A 227 3.00 29.60 -18.55
C GLU A 227 3.08 28.19 -17.97
N GLN A 228 4.15 27.87 -17.23
CA GLN A 228 4.26 26.61 -16.49
C GLN A 228 3.23 26.54 -15.36
N ASN A 229 3.03 27.63 -14.61
CA ASN A 229 2.01 27.70 -13.56
C ASN A 229 0.59 27.56 -14.11
N TRP A 230 0.27 28.22 -15.23
CA TRP A 230 -1.05 28.09 -15.86
C TRP A 230 -1.28 26.68 -16.42
N LYS A 231 -0.27 26.10 -17.08
CA LYS A 231 -0.31 24.70 -17.53
C LYS A 231 -0.60 23.78 -16.35
N ARG A 232 0.15 23.90 -15.24
CA ARG A 232 -0.06 23.08 -14.04
C ARG A 232 -1.49 23.19 -13.50
N ARG A 233 -2.04 24.40 -13.40
CA ARG A 233 -3.42 24.63 -12.93
C ARG A 233 -4.43 23.92 -13.83
N LYS A 234 -4.30 24.08 -15.15
CA LYS A 234 -5.16 23.40 -16.12
C LYS A 234 -5.02 21.87 -16.02
N ASP A 235 -3.79 21.37 -15.94
CA ASP A 235 -3.52 19.94 -15.91
C ASP A 235 -4.06 19.30 -14.64
N CYS A 236 -3.82 19.92 -13.48
CA CYS A 236 -4.39 19.49 -12.21
C CYS A 236 -5.92 19.54 -12.19
N PHE A 237 -6.53 20.54 -12.83
CA PHE A 237 -7.99 20.63 -12.91
C PHE A 237 -8.57 19.48 -13.72
N ILE A 238 -7.99 19.16 -14.89
CA ILE A 238 -8.42 18.02 -15.70
C ILE A 238 -8.15 16.70 -14.97
N SER A 239 -6.98 16.55 -14.36
CA SER A 239 -6.62 15.36 -13.59
C SER A 239 -7.52 15.15 -12.38
N ALA A 240 -8.10 16.19 -11.78
CA ALA A 240 -9.04 16.03 -10.66
C ALA A 240 -10.30 15.23 -11.08
N PHE A 241 -10.82 15.45 -12.28
CA PHE A 241 -11.94 14.67 -12.82
C PHE A 241 -11.53 13.22 -13.11
N LEU A 242 -10.36 13.03 -13.72
CA LEU A 242 -9.82 11.69 -13.98
C LEU A 242 -9.56 10.94 -12.67
N LEU A 243 -9.04 11.62 -11.65
CA LEU A 243 -8.78 11.04 -10.33
C LEU A 243 -10.07 10.61 -9.64
N ALA A 244 -11.15 11.39 -9.76
CA ALA A 244 -12.48 10.99 -9.26
C ALA A 244 -12.95 9.69 -9.93
N MET A 245 -12.83 9.60 -11.27
CA MET A 245 -13.18 8.38 -12.01
C MET A 245 -12.27 7.21 -11.66
N SER A 246 -10.98 7.47 -11.40
CA SER A 246 -10.01 6.45 -10.97
C SER A 246 -10.41 5.87 -9.63
N ALA A 247 -10.71 6.72 -8.64
CA ALA A 247 -11.16 6.31 -7.32
C ALA A 247 -12.42 5.45 -7.40
N ILE A 248 -13.44 5.88 -8.16
CA ILE A 248 -14.69 5.13 -8.34
C ILE A 248 -14.44 3.78 -9.00
N SER A 249 -13.60 3.73 -10.04
CA SER A 249 -13.23 2.46 -10.68
C SER A 249 -12.63 1.49 -9.67
N ASN A 250 -11.76 1.96 -8.76
CA ASN A 250 -11.12 1.14 -7.74
C ASN A 250 -12.12 0.70 -6.64
N PHE A 251 -13.19 1.47 -6.39
CA PHE A 251 -14.26 1.02 -5.50
C PHE A 251 -15.01 -0.18 -6.05
N TYR A 252 -15.21 -0.28 -7.37
CA TYR A 252 -15.73 -1.52 -7.96
C TYR A 252 -14.79 -2.70 -7.70
N PHE A 253 -13.48 -2.50 -7.79
CA PHE A 253 -12.47 -3.55 -7.58
C PHE A 253 -12.48 -4.13 -6.17
N PHE A 254 -12.29 -3.31 -5.13
CA PHE A 254 -12.10 -3.81 -3.77
C PHE A 254 -13.31 -3.68 -2.84
N ALA A 255 -14.32 -2.86 -3.20
CA ALA A 255 -15.54 -2.68 -2.41
C ALA A 255 -16.77 -3.40 -3.03
N GLY A 256 -16.63 -3.88 -4.27
CA GLY A 256 -17.65 -4.65 -4.98
C GLY A 256 -18.69 -3.80 -5.70
N TYR A 257 -19.55 -4.48 -6.44
CA TYR A 257 -20.52 -3.88 -7.37
C TYR A 257 -21.45 -2.86 -6.71
N ASN A 258 -22.05 -3.22 -5.58
CA ASN A 258 -23.05 -2.38 -4.92
C ASN A 258 -22.46 -1.07 -4.40
N VAL A 259 -21.30 -1.14 -3.72
CA VAL A 259 -20.64 0.05 -3.19
C VAL A 259 -20.17 0.94 -4.35
N GLY A 260 -19.54 0.37 -5.38
CA GLY A 260 -19.14 1.12 -6.58
C GLY A 260 -20.31 1.89 -7.22
N ASN A 261 -21.49 1.26 -7.30
CA ASN A 261 -22.71 1.90 -7.81
C ASN A 261 -23.18 3.08 -6.95
N VAL A 262 -23.06 3.02 -5.61
CA VAL A 262 -23.44 4.14 -4.74
C VAL A 262 -22.59 5.38 -5.08
N PHE A 263 -21.28 5.21 -5.20
CA PHE A 263 -20.37 6.30 -5.58
C PHE A 263 -20.63 6.80 -7.00
N PHE A 264 -20.81 5.88 -7.96
CA PHE A 264 -21.06 6.25 -9.35
C PHE A 264 -22.37 7.04 -9.50
N ARG A 265 -23.46 6.60 -8.85
CA ARG A 265 -24.74 7.32 -8.87
C ARG A 265 -24.63 8.68 -8.19
N ARG A 266 -23.82 8.81 -7.13
CA ARG A 266 -23.66 10.10 -6.43
C ARG A 266 -23.07 11.18 -7.33
N LEU A 267 -22.21 10.83 -8.29
CA LEU A 267 -21.68 11.78 -9.28
C LEU A 267 -22.76 12.49 -10.10
N PHE A 268 -23.93 11.88 -10.26
CA PHE A 268 -25.03 12.47 -11.03
C PHE A 268 -26.17 13.00 -10.15
N ALA A 269 -26.15 12.70 -8.86
CA ALA A 269 -27.24 13.03 -7.94
C ALA A 269 -27.00 14.30 -7.11
N ASP A 270 -25.75 14.61 -6.73
CA ASP A 270 -25.44 15.77 -5.85
C ASP A 270 -24.37 16.68 -6.44
N MET A 271 -24.80 17.68 -7.21
CA MET A 271 -23.90 18.64 -7.86
C MET A 271 -23.03 19.43 -6.86
N PHE A 272 -23.57 19.82 -5.71
CA PHE A 272 -22.82 20.60 -4.73
C PHE A 272 -21.71 19.75 -4.09
N GLY A 273 -22.05 18.53 -3.66
CA GLY A 273 -21.07 17.57 -3.17
C GLY A 273 -19.97 17.28 -4.19
N ASN A 274 -20.31 17.17 -5.48
CA ASN A 274 -19.35 16.95 -6.55
C ASN A 274 -18.42 18.15 -6.79
N ILE A 275 -18.91 19.39 -6.67
CA ILE A 275 -18.05 20.59 -6.75
C ILE A 275 -17.01 20.57 -5.61
N VAL A 276 -17.45 20.25 -4.40
CA VAL A 276 -16.56 20.13 -3.24
C VAL A 276 -15.54 19.01 -3.43
N LEU A 277 -15.97 17.85 -3.96
CA LEU A 277 -15.08 16.74 -4.31
C LEU A 277 -13.99 17.18 -5.30
N ILE A 278 -14.37 17.80 -6.42
CA ILE A 278 -13.42 18.22 -7.46
C ILE A 278 -12.48 19.30 -6.92
N ALA A 279 -12.95 20.23 -6.08
CA ALA A 279 -12.08 21.20 -5.42
C ALA A 279 -11.03 20.53 -4.53
N ALA A 280 -11.43 19.54 -3.72
CA ALA A 280 -10.51 18.78 -2.88
C ALA A 280 -9.51 17.96 -3.70
N LEU A 281 -9.96 17.29 -4.76
CA LEU A 281 -9.09 16.52 -5.66
C LEU A 281 -8.14 17.42 -6.45
N TYR A 282 -8.58 18.62 -6.85
CA TYR A 282 -7.70 19.61 -7.45
C TYR A 282 -6.56 20.01 -6.50
N CYS A 283 -6.86 20.28 -5.23
CA CYS A 283 -5.84 20.53 -4.21
C CYS A 283 -4.88 19.34 -4.07
N CYS A 284 -5.41 18.10 -4.07
CA CYS A 284 -4.60 16.88 -4.07
C CYS A 284 -3.65 16.82 -5.27
N CYS A 285 -4.12 17.11 -6.49
CA CYS A 285 -3.30 17.17 -7.69
C CYS A 285 -2.18 18.22 -7.58
N GLN A 286 -2.48 19.42 -7.06
CA GLN A 286 -1.49 20.48 -6.85
C GLN A 286 -0.37 20.00 -5.92
N VAL A 287 -0.74 19.43 -4.77
CA VAL A 287 0.22 18.90 -3.79
C VAL A 287 1.03 17.75 -4.38
N SER A 288 0.36 16.80 -5.05
CA SER A 288 1.02 15.65 -5.70
C SER A 288 2.04 16.08 -6.76
N THR A 289 1.83 17.22 -7.43
CA THR A 289 2.76 17.75 -8.44
C THR A 289 3.98 18.45 -7.82
N GLU A 290 3.84 19.04 -6.63
CA GLU A 290 4.92 19.78 -5.96
C GLU A 290 5.82 18.88 -5.11
N ILE A 291 5.27 17.83 -4.51
CA ILE A 291 6.09 16.98 -3.64
C ILE A 291 7.05 16.16 -4.53
N PRO A 292 8.39 16.24 -4.31
CA PRO A 292 9.33 15.42 -5.05
C PRO A 292 8.97 13.94 -4.92
N THR A 293 9.27 13.16 -5.96
CA THR A 293 9.12 11.70 -5.93
C THR A 293 10.16 11.09 -5.00
N VAL A 294 9.99 11.27 -3.69
CA VAL A 294 10.81 10.64 -2.66
C VAL A 294 10.40 9.17 -2.58
N PRO A 295 11.33 8.21 -2.75
CA PRO A 295 11.05 6.79 -2.57
C PRO A 295 10.51 6.51 -1.16
N ALA A 296 9.59 5.55 -1.03
CA ALA A 296 9.09 5.12 0.28
C ALA A 296 10.19 4.55 1.18
N SER A 297 11.33 4.12 0.62
CA SER A 297 12.51 3.66 1.37
C SER A 297 13.33 4.80 2.03
N GLN A 298 12.95 6.06 1.80
CA GLN A 298 13.59 7.25 2.38
C GLN A 298 12.65 8.04 3.29
N MET A 299 11.47 7.50 3.62
CA MET A 299 10.54 8.02 4.62
C MET A 299 10.57 7.11 5.84
#